data_AF-A0A7W3LQD7-F1
#
_entry.id   AF-A0A7W3LQD7-F1
#
_cell.length_a   1.000
_cell.length_b   1.000
_cell.length_c   1.000
_cell.angle_alpha   90.00
_cell.angle_beta   90.00
_cell.angle_gamma   90.00
#
_symmetry.space_group_name_H-M   'P 1'
#
loop_
_entity.id
_entity.type
_entity.pdbx_description
1 polymer ?
#
loop_
_entity_poly.entity_id
_entity_poly.type
_entity_poly.pdbx_seq_one_letter_code
_entity_poly.pdbx_strand_id
1 'polypeptide(L)'
;MVAAGLVLAAGGVQARAAAADRKLPARTASSAGAPARFHDQSITWRGCQLDAADEVGKALDAAGAQCAQVTVPVDYGRPDGPTTTVAVTRRKATDRAHRLGTLVVNTGGPNESLSGVTWMAQGMPPIVVGSPQMAARSVTFFEDNPCIDGLANRYLLTGLLPGDRADCTRTSPCPDTSAPGTRGPKGR
;
A
#
# COMPACT_ATOMS: atom_id res chain seq x y z
N MET A 1 43.84 63.65 8.74
CA MET A 1 43.52 63.54 7.30
C MET A 1 42.21 62.78 7.18
N VAL A 2 41.23 63.43 6.58
CA VAL A 2 39.87 62.92 6.32
C VAL A 2 39.91 62.04 5.07
N ALA A 3 39.28 60.87 5.10
CA ALA A 3 38.93 60.14 3.89
C ALA A 3 37.48 59.68 4.02
N ALA A 4 36.58 60.46 3.41
CA ALA A 4 35.17 60.15 3.25
C ALA A 4 34.99 59.20 2.07
N GLY A 5 34.46 58.00 2.32
CA GLY A 5 34.07 57.03 1.30
C GLY A 5 32.55 57.00 1.16
N LEU A 6 32.07 57.54 0.04
CA LEU A 6 30.68 57.49 -0.42
C LEU A 6 30.36 56.06 -0.93
N VAL A 7 29.33 55.41 -0.40
CA VAL A 7 28.78 54.18 -1.00
C VAL A 7 27.31 54.39 -1.34
N LEU A 8 27.00 54.15 -2.61
CA LEU A 8 25.69 54.25 -3.25
C LEU A 8 24.72 53.17 -2.74
N ALA A 9 23.44 53.55 -2.76
CA ALA A 9 22.29 52.77 -2.33
C ALA A 9 21.97 51.55 -3.22
N ALA A 10 21.39 50.52 -2.61
CA ALA A 10 20.46 49.60 -3.27
C ALA A 10 19.30 49.28 -2.31
N GLY A 11 18.14 49.88 -2.57
CA GLY A 11 16.90 49.59 -1.87
C GLY A 11 16.36 48.22 -2.27
N GLY A 12 16.33 47.28 -1.33
CA GLY A 12 15.62 46.02 -1.47
C GLY A 12 14.24 46.12 -0.82
N VAL A 13 13.19 46.27 -1.63
CA VAL A 13 11.80 46.07 -1.17
C VAL A 13 11.63 44.57 -0.90
N GLN A 14 11.69 44.17 0.37
CA GLN A 14 11.34 42.81 0.75
C GLN A 14 9.82 42.68 0.85
N ALA A 15 9.20 42.20 -0.23
CA ALA A 15 7.84 41.69 -0.18
C ALA A 15 7.83 40.43 0.70
N ARG A 16 7.43 40.57 1.96
CA ARG A 16 7.10 39.42 2.81
C ARG A 16 5.80 38.81 2.32
N ALA A 17 5.89 37.74 1.51
CA ALA A 17 4.78 36.85 1.31
C ALA A 17 4.49 36.15 2.66
N ALA A 18 3.42 36.56 3.33
CA ALA A 18 2.89 35.84 4.48
C ALA A 18 2.42 34.46 3.99
N ALA A 19 3.20 33.42 4.28
CA ALA A 19 2.73 32.05 4.16
C ALA A 19 1.63 31.86 5.21
N ALA A 20 0.37 32.00 4.78
CA ALA A 20 -0.76 31.63 5.62
C ALA A 20 -0.74 30.11 5.78
N ASP A 21 -0.48 29.65 7.00
CA ASP A 21 -0.68 28.27 7.44
C ASP A 21 -2.15 27.88 7.28
N ARG A 22 -2.55 27.49 6.07
CA ARG A 22 -3.82 26.79 5.86
C ARG A 22 -3.65 25.37 6.34
N LYS A 23 -3.88 25.17 7.64
CA LYS A 23 -4.12 23.86 8.25
C LYS A 23 -5.32 23.24 7.53
N LEU A 24 -5.06 22.35 6.57
CA LEU A 24 -6.12 21.60 5.91
C LEU A 24 -6.87 20.79 6.98
N PRO A 25 -8.21 20.88 7.06
CA PRO A 25 -8.95 19.99 7.94
C PRO A 25 -8.70 18.55 7.46
N ALA A 26 -8.35 17.68 8.41
CA ALA A 26 -8.36 16.25 8.15
C ALA A 26 -9.77 15.89 7.70
N ARG A 27 -9.94 15.52 6.43
CA ARG A 27 -11.15 14.84 5.98
C ARG A 27 -11.16 13.50 6.71
N THR A 28 -11.96 13.42 7.77
CA THR A 28 -12.45 12.13 8.25
C THR A 28 -13.15 11.51 7.05
N ALA A 29 -12.58 10.45 6.49
CA ALA A 29 -13.29 9.64 5.52
C ALA A 29 -14.56 9.15 6.23
N SER A 30 -15.70 9.75 5.91
CA SER A 30 -16.97 9.31 6.42
C SER A 30 -17.17 7.89 5.89
N SER A 31 -17.14 6.89 6.77
CA SER A 31 -17.51 5.51 6.47
C SER A 31 -19.03 5.38 6.29
N ALA A 32 -19.65 6.35 5.62
CA ALA A 32 -21.07 6.36 5.37
C ALA A 32 -21.39 5.24 4.38
N GLY A 33 -21.74 4.07 4.91
CA GLY A 33 -22.24 2.97 4.10
C GLY A 33 -22.40 1.65 4.84
N ALA A 34 -21.40 1.20 5.60
CA ALA A 34 -21.48 -0.11 6.25
C ALA A 34 -21.82 -0.01 7.74
N PRO A 35 -22.72 -0.89 8.25
CA PRO A 35 -23.02 -0.94 9.67
C PRO A 35 -21.79 -1.21 10.54
N ALA A 36 -21.78 -0.61 11.74
CA ALA A 36 -20.73 -0.73 12.75
C ALA A 36 -20.27 -2.18 12.99
N ARG A 37 -21.18 -3.16 12.95
CA ARG A 37 -20.87 -4.59 13.14
C ARG A 37 -19.82 -5.15 12.17
N PHE A 38 -19.62 -4.55 10.99
CA PHE A 38 -18.59 -5.00 10.05
C PHE A 38 -17.24 -4.31 10.27
N HIS A 39 -17.23 -3.12 10.87
CA HIS A 39 -16.02 -2.34 11.11
C HIS A 39 -15.43 -2.56 12.51
N ASP A 40 -16.27 -2.84 13.50
CA ASP A 40 -15.87 -2.97 14.91
C ASP A 40 -15.66 -4.43 15.34
N GLN A 41 -15.43 -5.33 14.37
CA GLN A 41 -15.18 -6.74 14.64
C GLN A 41 -13.84 -6.93 15.37
N SER A 42 -13.87 -7.66 16.48
CA SER A 42 -12.65 -8.17 17.10
C SER A 42 -12.11 -9.34 16.26
N ILE A 43 -10.95 -9.15 15.61
CA ILE A 43 -10.33 -10.20 14.82
C ILE A 43 -9.56 -11.15 15.73
N THR A 44 -10.01 -12.40 15.79
CA THR A 44 -9.33 -13.48 16.53
C THR A 44 -8.23 -14.10 15.67
N TRP A 45 -6.98 -13.86 16.05
CA TRP A 45 -5.82 -14.37 15.34
C TRP A 45 -5.38 -15.73 15.89
N ARG A 46 -5.08 -16.65 14.99
CA ARG A 46 -4.62 -18.02 15.29
C ARG A 46 -3.44 -18.41 14.41
N GLY A 47 -2.89 -19.61 14.68
CA GLY A 47 -2.01 -20.27 13.73
C GLY A 47 -2.72 -20.49 12.39
N CYS A 48 -1.93 -20.51 11.32
CA CYS A 48 -2.38 -20.66 9.95
C CYS A 48 -2.65 -22.11 9.58
N GLN A 49 -1.91 -23.07 10.13
CA GLN A 49 -2.11 -24.48 9.84
C GLN A 49 -3.51 -24.95 10.28
N LEU A 50 -4.31 -25.44 9.33
CA LEU A 50 -5.67 -25.92 9.59
C LEU A 50 -5.72 -27.42 9.93
N ASP A 51 -4.87 -28.23 9.31
CA ASP A 51 -4.73 -29.66 9.57
C ASP A 51 -3.30 -30.15 9.30
N ALA A 52 -3.05 -31.45 9.52
CA ALA A 52 -1.72 -32.03 9.37
C ALA A 52 -1.18 -32.05 7.92
N ALA A 53 -2.05 -31.97 6.92
CA ALA A 53 -1.69 -31.96 5.50
C ALA A 53 -1.53 -30.53 4.93
N ASP A 54 -1.92 -29.50 5.70
CA ASP A 54 -1.79 -28.09 5.32
C ASP A 54 -0.33 -27.59 5.41
N GLU A 55 0.48 -27.97 4.43
CA GLU A 55 1.89 -27.55 4.35
C GLU A 55 2.04 -26.03 4.13
N VAL A 56 1.06 -25.37 3.50
CA VAL A 56 1.09 -23.91 3.31
C VAL A 56 0.87 -23.19 4.64
N GLY A 57 -0.14 -23.59 5.40
CA GLY A 57 -0.41 -23.05 6.73
C GLY A 57 0.74 -23.30 7.70
N LYS A 58 1.35 -24.49 7.65
CA LYS A 58 2.56 -24.81 8.42
C LYS A 58 3.76 -23.93 8.06
N ALA A 59 3.98 -23.68 6.77
CA ALA A 59 5.05 -22.78 6.32
C ALA A 59 4.78 -21.31 6.73
N LEU A 60 3.52 -20.86 6.68
CA LEU A 60 3.12 -19.56 7.20
C LEU A 60 3.41 -19.42 8.71
N ASP A 61 3.06 -20.44 9.50
CA ASP A 61 3.34 -20.46 10.93
C ASP A 61 4.86 -20.41 11.21
N ALA A 62 5.65 -21.18 10.46
CA ALA A 62 7.10 -21.15 10.53
C ALA A 62 7.68 -19.76 10.16
N ALA A 63 7.03 -19.03 9.24
CA ALA A 63 7.39 -17.66 8.88
C ALA A 63 6.93 -16.60 9.92
N GLY A 64 6.28 -17.02 11.01
CA GLY A 64 5.76 -16.15 12.06
C GLY A 64 4.47 -15.43 11.66
N ALA A 65 3.73 -15.96 10.69
CA ALA A 65 2.43 -15.44 10.31
C ALA A 65 1.34 -15.86 11.30
N GLN A 66 0.21 -15.15 11.23
CA GLN A 66 -1.03 -15.48 11.91
C GLN A 66 -2.17 -15.31 10.93
N CYS A 67 -3.15 -16.20 11.01
CA CYS A 67 -4.31 -16.20 10.15
C CYS A 67 -5.58 -15.89 10.95
N ALA A 68 -6.54 -15.27 10.29
CA ALA A 68 -7.86 -14.99 10.82
C ALA A 68 -8.89 -14.91 9.68
N GLN A 69 -10.15 -14.71 10.04
CA GLN A 69 -11.24 -14.44 9.10
C GLN A 69 -11.97 -13.17 9.53
N VAL A 70 -12.43 -12.40 8.54
CA VAL A 70 -13.24 -11.19 8.74
C VAL A 70 -14.57 -11.38 8.03
N THR A 71 -15.68 -11.14 8.70
CA THR A 71 -17.01 -11.26 8.09
C THR A 71 -17.38 -9.97 7.38
N VAL A 72 -17.89 -10.06 6.16
CA VAL A 72 -18.33 -8.91 5.36
C VAL A 72 -19.70 -9.19 4.74
N PRO A 73 -20.52 -8.16 4.49
CA PRO A 73 -21.75 -8.37 3.74
C PRO A 73 -21.40 -8.70 2.29
N VAL A 74 -22.19 -9.58 1.68
CA VAL A 74 -22.09 -9.85 0.23
C VAL A 74 -22.46 -8.59 -0.56
N ASP A 75 -23.38 -7.78 -0.02
CA ASP A 75 -23.87 -6.55 -0.61
C ASP A 75 -23.88 -5.44 0.45
N TYR A 76 -22.97 -4.48 0.33
CA TYR A 76 -22.88 -3.35 1.26
C TYR A 76 -24.08 -2.40 1.19
N GLY A 77 -24.87 -2.41 0.10
CA GLY A 77 -26.14 -1.68 0.00
C GLY A 77 -27.31 -2.38 0.70
N ARG A 78 -27.17 -3.67 1.00
CA ARG A 78 -28.10 -4.46 1.83
C ARG A 78 -27.31 -5.16 2.93
N PRO A 79 -26.76 -4.40 3.88
CA PRO A 79 -25.78 -4.94 4.80
C PRO A 79 -26.37 -6.05 5.69
N ASP A 80 -27.68 -5.99 6.01
CA ASP A 80 -28.39 -6.99 6.81
C ASP A 80 -28.74 -8.28 6.03
N GLY A 81 -28.33 -8.36 4.76
CA GLY A 81 -28.44 -9.56 3.94
C GLY A 81 -27.36 -10.62 4.23
N PRO A 82 -27.12 -11.53 3.27
CA PRO A 82 -26.10 -12.58 3.40
C PRO A 82 -24.70 -12.02 3.65
N THR A 83 -23.90 -12.77 4.40
CA THR A 83 -22.51 -12.45 4.69
C THR A 83 -21.57 -13.52 4.13
N THR A 84 -20.31 -13.15 3.96
CA THR A 84 -19.21 -14.05 3.62
C THR A 84 -18.00 -13.76 4.50
N THR A 85 -17.00 -14.63 4.47
CA THR A 85 -15.75 -14.46 5.22
C THR A 85 -14.59 -14.19 4.27
N VAL A 86 -13.74 -13.25 4.66
CA VAL A 86 -12.47 -12.95 4.00
C VAL A 86 -11.36 -13.48 4.88
N ALA A 87 -10.59 -14.44 4.37
CA ALA A 87 -9.40 -14.92 5.05
C ALA A 87 -8.31 -13.83 5.00
N VAL A 88 -7.70 -13.56 6.14
CA VAL A 88 -6.61 -12.59 6.28
C VAL A 88 -5.42 -13.25 6.93
N THR A 89 -4.23 -12.97 6.38
CA THR A 89 -2.95 -13.42 6.94
C THR A 89 -2.14 -12.18 7.29
N ARG A 90 -1.50 -12.18 8.46
CA ARG A 90 -0.60 -11.10 8.87
C ARG A 90 0.73 -11.66 9.38
N ARG A 91 1.78 -10.87 9.22
CA ARG A 91 3.02 -11.04 9.99
C ARG A 91 3.22 -9.80 10.84
N LYS A 92 3.59 -9.98 12.11
CA LYS A 92 3.90 -8.85 12.98
C LYS A 92 5.23 -8.23 12.54
N ALA A 93 5.37 -6.92 12.74
CA ALA A 93 6.64 -6.25 12.52
C ALA A 93 7.73 -6.93 13.37
N THR A 94 8.90 -7.16 12.78
CA THR A 94 10.07 -7.70 13.47
C THR A 94 10.57 -6.72 14.53
N ASP A 95 10.58 -5.43 14.19
CA ASP A 95 10.77 -4.33 15.14
C ASP A 95 9.42 -3.77 15.57
N ARG A 96 8.95 -4.20 16.74
CA ARG A 96 7.67 -3.72 17.30
C ARG A 96 7.78 -2.33 17.93
N ALA A 97 8.98 -1.89 18.30
CA ALA A 97 9.19 -0.60 18.96
C ALA A 97 9.04 0.55 17.95
N HIS A 98 9.46 0.35 16.71
CA HIS A 98 9.39 1.36 15.64
C HIS A 98 8.30 1.06 14.59
N ARG A 99 7.24 0.33 14.98
CA ARG A 99 6.12 0.02 14.07
C ARG A 99 5.34 1.29 13.71
N LEU A 100 5.32 1.62 12.42
CA LEU A 100 4.56 2.75 11.88
C LEU A 100 3.06 2.47 11.75
N GLY A 101 2.67 1.22 11.46
CA GLY A 101 1.27 0.87 11.23
C GLY A 101 1.07 -0.53 10.65
N THR A 102 0.01 -0.70 9.88
CA THR A 102 -0.27 -1.92 9.11
C THR A 102 -0.12 -1.61 7.64
N LEU A 103 0.72 -2.38 6.95
CA LEU A 103 0.76 -2.39 5.49
C LEU A 103 -0.18 -3.48 5.00
N VAL A 104 -1.17 -3.09 4.19
CA VAL A 104 -2.06 -4.03 3.50
C VAL A 104 -1.56 -4.17 2.07
N VAL A 105 -1.31 -5.41 1.65
CA VAL A 105 -0.81 -5.72 0.31
C VAL A 105 -1.96 -6.33 -0.49
N ASN A 106 -2.23 -5.76 -1.66
CA ASN A 106 -3.07 -6.37 -2.68
C ASN A 106 -2.17 -6.67 -3.88
N THR A 107 -2.10 -7.95 -4.25
CA THR A 107 -1.18 -8.45 -5.29
C THR A 107 -1.74 -8.36 -6.70
N GLY A 108 -3.01 -7.97 -6.89
CA GLY A 108 -3.60 -7.83 -8.21
C GLY A 108 -4.66 -8.89 -8.53
N GLY A 109 -4.63 -9.41 -9.77
CA GLY A 109 -5.70 -10.04 -10.55
C GLY A 109 -6.44 -11.26 -9.96
N PRO A 110 -7.04 -12.11 -10.81
CA PRO A 110 -7.79 -13.26 -10.30
C PRO A 110 -6.82 -14.31 -9.72
N ASN A 111 -7.06 -14.71 -8.47
CA ASN A 111 -6.29 -15.69 -7.65
C ASN A 111 -5.01 -15.17 -6.96
N GLU A 112 -4.71 -13.88 -7.00
CA GLU A 112 -3.41 -13.38 -6.51
C GLU A 112 -3.26 -13.38 -4.99
N SER A 113 -4.36 -13.54 -4.27
CA SER A 113 -4.34 -13.85 -2.83
C SER A 113 -3.53 -15.12 -2.52
N LEU A 114 -3.54 -16.13 -3.40
CA LEU A 114 -2.71 -17.33 -3.23
C LEU A 114 -1.22 -17.04 -3.45
N SER A 115 -0.89 -16.19 -4.41
CA SER A 115 0.49 -15.75 -4.67
C SER A 115 1.06 -14.98 -3.46
N GLY A 116 0.29 -14.04 -2.90
CA GLY A 116 0.70 -13.28 -1.72
C GLY A 116 0.86 -14.14 -0.46
N VAL A 117 -0.04 -15.12 -0.26
CA VAL A 117 0.08 -16.09 0.83
C VAL A 117 1.33 -16.96 0.68
N THR A 118 1.59 -17.45 -0.53
CA THR A 118 2.77 -18.27 -0.83
C THR A 118 4.07 -17.49 -0.59
N TRP A 119 4.11 -16.21 -0.96
CA TRP A 119 5.27 -15.34 -0.67
C TRP A 119 5.51 -15.18 0.83
N MET A 120 4.44 -14.99 1.62
CA MET A 120 4.57 -14.95 3.08
C MET A 120 5.07 -16.27 3.67
N ALA A 121 4.60 -17.41 3.13
CA ALA A 121 5.01 -18.75 3.56
C ALA A 121 6.50 -19.03 3.27
N GLN A 122 7.03 -18.48 2.18
CA GLN A 122 8.45 -18.55 1.82
C GLN A 122 9.35 -17.64 2.69
N GLY A 123 8.81 -17.01 3.73
CA GLY A 123 9.60 -16.21 4.67
C GLY A 123 10.05 -14.89 4.09
N MET A 124 9.18 -14.23 3.28
CA MET A 124 9.43 -12.89 2.74
C MET A 124 10.08 -12.01 3.80
N PRO A 125 11.22 -11.37 3.52
CA PRO A 125 11.85 -10.49 4.49
C PRO A 125 10.82 -9.43 4.92
N PRO A 126 10.86 -8.99 6.19
CA PRO A 126 10.02 -7.87 6.60
C PRO A 126 10.16 -6.75 5.56
N ILE A 127 9.04 -6.15 5.15
CA ILE A 127 9.02 -4.93 4.36
C ILE A 127 9.59 -3.85 5.29
N VAL A 128 10.92 -3.76 5.38
CA VAL A 128 11.62 -2.78 6.19
C VAL A 128 11.66 -1.51 5.37
N VAL A 129 10.63 -0.69 5.54
CA VAL A 129 10.59 0.61 4.92
C VAL A 129 11.76 1.45 5.47
N GLY A 130 12.79 1.67 4.65
CA GLY A 130 13.96 2.49 5.01
C GLY A 130 15.29 1.74 5.22
N SER A 131 15.40 0.42 5.01
CA SER A 131 16.72 -0.24 4.97
C SER A 131 17.37 -0.13 3.58
N PRO A 132 18.71 -0.08 3.49
CA PRO A 132 19.40 -0.23 2.20
C PRO A 132 19.05 -1.55 1.50
N GLN A 133 18.62 -2.56 2.27
CA GLN A 133 18.16 -3.83 1.72
C GLN A 133 16.78 -3.73 1.07
N MET A 134 15.98 -2.70 1.35
CA MET A 134 14.72 -2.44 0.65
C MET A 134 14.96 -1.85 -0.75
N ALA A 135 16.02 -1.05 -0.91
CA ALA A 135 16.54 -0.69 -2.23
C ALA A 135 17.10 -1.91 -2.98
N ALA A 136 17.48 -2.98 -2.26
CA ALA A 136 17.97 -4.24 -2.82
C ALA A 136 16.90 -5.35 -2.90
N ARG A 137 15.70 -5.13 -2.33
CA ARG A 137 14.60 -6.10 -2.26
C ARG A 137 13.31 -5.30 -2.46
N SER A 138 13.03 -5.05 -3.73
CA SER A 138 11.84 -4.38 -4.23
C SER A 138 10.59 -4.95 -3.56
N VAL A 139 9.73 -4.09 -3.02
CA VAL A 139 8.30 -4.40 -3.02
C VAL A 139 7.98 -4.39 -4.50
N THR A 140 7.95 -5.55 -5.15
CA THR A 140 7.90 -5.64 -6.61
C THR A 140 6.58 -5.08 -7.12
N PHE A 141 6.55 -3.78 -7.37
CA PHE A 141 5.49 -3.09 -8.08
C PHE A 141 5.83 -3.17 -9.56
N PHE A 142 5.24 -4.14 -10.27
CA PHE A 142 5.38 -4.32 -11.72
C PHE A 142 6.83 -4.28 -12.27
N GLU A 143 7.39 -5.44 -12.63
CA GLU A 143 8.56 -5.54 -13.52
C GLU A 143 9.82 -4.76 -13.07
N ASP A 144 10.05 -4.59 -11.76
CA ASP A 144 11.23 -3.94 -11.17
C ASP A 144 11.52 -2.53 -11.76
N ASN A 145 10.50 -1.68 -11.86
CA ASN A 145 10.67 -0.32 -12.35
C ASN A 145 11.16 0.64 -11.23
N PRO A 146 12.42 1.14 -11.27
CA PRO A 146 12.98 1.92 -10.17
C PRO A 146 12.28 3.28 -9.96
N CYS A 147 11.65 3.84 -10.99
CA CYS A 147 10.86 5.07 -10.86
C CYS A 147 9.59 4.80 -10.06
N ILE A 148 8.86 3.73 -10.38
CA ILE A 148 7.65 3.31 -9.66
C ILE A 148 7.98 2.91 -8.22
N ASP A 149 9.04 2.12 -8.03
CA ASP A 149 9.48 1.69 -6.70
C ASP A 149 9.90 2.89 -5.83
N GLY A 150 10.58 3.88 -6.41
CA GLY A 150 10.95 5.11 -5.69
C GLY A 150 9.74 5.91 -5.23
N LEU A 151 8.71 6.04 -6.08
CA LEU A 151 7.46 6.73 -5.74
C LEU A 151 6.69 5.97 -4.66
N ALA A 152 6.56 4.64 -4.81
CA ALA A 152 5.88 3.79 -3.84
C ALA A 152 6.59 3.81 -2.49
N ASN A 153 7.92 3.64 -2.47
CA ASN A 153 8.70 3.68 -1.23
C ASN A 153 8.62 5.03 -0.53
N ARG A 154 8.67 6.15 -1.28
CA ARG A 154 8.48 7.48 -0.68
C ARG A 154 7.11 7.59 -0.03
N TYR A 155 6.06 7.16 -0.71
CA TYR A 155 4.71 7.16 -0.15
C TYR A 155 4.61 6.27 1.10
N LEU A 156 5.17 5.06 1.06
CA LEU A 156 5.17 4.12 2.18
C LEU A 156 5.95 4.65 3.40
N LEU A 157 7.01 5.44 3.19
CA LEU A 157 7.79 6.05 4.27
C LEU A 157 7.15 7.30 4.87
N THR A 158 6.60 8.16 4.00
CA THR A 158 6.25 9.54 4.37
C THR A 158 4.75 9.79 4.45
N GLY A 159 3.93 8.89 3.89
CA GLY A 159 2.51 9.11 3.68
C GLY A 159 2.18 10.17 2.63
N LEU A 160 3.18 10.75 1.96
CA LEU A 160 3.00 11.75 0.92
C LEU A 160 2.78 11.05 -0.42
N LEU A 161 1.57 11.19 -0.95
CA LEU A 161 1.27 10.73 -2.30
C LEU A 161 2.21 11.42 -3.31
N PRO A 162 2.56 10.76 -4.42
CA PRO A 162 3.11 11.46 -5.58
C PRO A 162 2.21 12.65 -5.96
N GLY A 163 2.76 13.59 -6.73
CA GLY A 163 1.93 14.62 -7.37
C GLY A 163 0.77 14.01 -8.17
N ASP A 164 -0.12 14.86 -8.68
CA ASP A 164 -1.28 14.44 -9.48
C ASP A 164 -0.93 13.60 -10.72
N ARG A 165 0.31 13.72 -11.21
CA ARG A 165 0.89 12.82 -12.21
C ARG A 165 2.36 12.51 -11.91
N ALA A 166 2.75 11.28 -12.22
CA ALA A 166 4.14 10.89 -12.38
C ALA A 166 4.27 10.10 -13.68
N ASP A 167 5.28 10.41 -14.48
CA ASP A 167 5.60 9.69 -15.71
C ASP A 167 6.83 8.83 -15.46
N CYS A 168 6.64 7.52 -15.49
CA CYS A 168 7.70 6.54 -15.35
C CYS A 168 7.81 5.76 -16.65
N THR A 169 8.96 5.87 -17.31
CA THR A 169 9.25 5.11 -18.52
C THR A 169 9.22 3.62 -18.20
N ARG A 170 8.50 2.83 -19.00
CA ARG A 170 8.44 1.38 -18.83
C ARG A 170 9.78 0.77 -19.24
N THR A 171 10.33 -0.10 -18.39
CA THR A 171 11.61 -0.79 -18.62
C THR A 171 11.47 -2.05 -19.49
N SER A 172 10.25 -2.58 -19.66
CA SER A 172 9.95 -3.74 -20.52
C SER A 172 8.71 -3.50 -21.39
N PRO A 173 8.59 -4.06 -22.60
CA PRO A 173 7.35 -3.97 -23.38
C PRO A 173 6.23 -4.72 -22.64
N CYS A 174 4.99 -4.19 -22.66
CA CYS A 174 3.85 -5.00 -22.24
C CYS A 174 3.84 -6.29 -23.06
N PRO A 175 3.61 -7.47 -22.46
CA PRO A 175 3.25 -8.64 -23.22
C PRO A 175 2.03 -8.26 -24.05
N ASP A 176 2.13 -8.39 -25.38
CA ASP A 176 0.98 -8.17 -26.25
C ASP A 176 -0.14 -9.11 -25.79
N THR A 177 -1.15 -8.57 -25.11
CA THR A 177 -2.43 -9.26 -25.02
C THR A 177 -2.85 -9.42 -26.46
N SER A 178 -2.87 -10.65 -26.96
CA SER A 178 -3.13 -10.97 -28.36
C SER A 178 -4.29 -10.13 -28.90
N ALA A 179 -4.08 -9.57 -30.10
CA ALA A 179 -4.97 -8.63 -30.78
C ALA A 179 -6.47 -8.90 -30.56
N PRO A 180 -7.33 -7.87 -30.51
CA PRO A 180 -8.76 -8.03 -30.30
C PRO A 180 -9.35 -9.04 -31.30
N GLY A 181 -9.63 -10.24 -30.81
CA GLY A 181 -10.36 -11.26 -31.56
C GLY A 181 -11.69 -10.68 -32.01
N THR A 182 -11.95 -10.74 -33.30
CA THR A 182 -13.19 -10.28 -33.92
C THR A 182 -14.38 -10.92 -33.20
N ARG A 183 -15.20 -10.07 -32.59
CA ARG A 183 -16.43 -10.48 -31.90
C ARG A 183 -17.41 -10.97 -32.97
N GLY A 184 -17.53 -12.29 -33.13
CA GLY A 184 -18.56 -12.91 -33.96
C GLY A 184 -19.97 -12.50 -33.52
N PRO A 185 -20.95 -12.44 -34.43
CA PRO A 185 -22.28 -11.95 -34.13
C PRO A 185 -22.97 -12.84 -33.10
N LYS A 186 -23.43 -12.25 -31.98
CA LYS A 186 -24.33 -12.93 -31.04
C LYS A 186 -25.67 -13.13 -31.74
N GLY A 187 -26.01 -14.40 -32.03
CA GLY A 187 -27.34 -14.81 -32.48
C GLY A 187 -28.41 -14.45 -31.44
N ARG A 188 -29.59 -14.06 -31.94
CA ARG A 188 -30.79 -13.77 -31.15
C ARG A 188 -31.38 -15.03 -30.53
#